data_AF-A0A1B6M5I3-F1
#
_entry.id   AF-A0A1B6M5I3-F1
#
_cell.length_a   1.000
_cell.length_b   1.000
_cell.length_c   1.000
_cell.angle_alpha   90.00
_cell.angle_beta   90.00
_cell.angle_gamma   90.00
#
_symmetry.space_group_name_H-M   'P 1'
#
loop_
_entity.id
_entity.type
_entity.pdbx_description
1 polymer ?
#
loop_
_entity_poly.entity_id
_entity_poly.type
_entity_poly.pdbx_seq_one_letter_code
_entity_poly.pdbx_strand_id
1 'polypeptide(L)'
;AVVYFCWFVVALIYYVLALNAPNFDINQHVFTFISGIVEIPGYSFPLLMFLWLGRKSTSTILYFTSGFALVIITAIPVSKKMMILAAAMVGRFADVAVFGVITLYTAELFPTTVRNTAVGSSLAISQLGSISAPYIVDNLNKFGWYVPSTLCGVAGLLTSALVLMLPETRGRPLLDTVQQLTDQKDNRVSLRKCCTFT
;
A
#
# COMPACT_ATOMS: atom_id res chain seq x y z
N ALA A 1 -7.80 -4.19 -11.88
CA ALA A 1 -6.43 -3.81 -12.31
C ALA A 1 -5.72 -2.97 -11.25
N VAL A 2 -6.17 -1.74 -10.97
CA VAL A 2 -5.46 -0.87 -10.00
C VAL A 2 -5.38 -1.47 -8.60
N VAL A 3 -6.48 -2.04 -8.07
CA VAL A 3 -6.47 -2.72 -6.76
C VAL A 3 -5.41 -3.83 -6.72
N TYR A 4 -5.31 -4.65 -7.76
CA TYR A 4 -4.29 -5.70 -7.87
C TYR A 4 -2.86 -5.15 -7.87
N PHE A 5 -2.63 -4.02 -8.55
CA PHE A 5 -1.34 -3.34 -8.53
C PHE A 5 -0.99 -2.83 -7.12
N CYS A 6 -1.95 -2.23 -6.41
CA CYS A 6 -1.75 -1.79 -5.03
C CYS A 6 -1.42 -2.97 -4.11
N TRP A 7 -2.13 -4.11 -4.23
CA TRP A 7 -1.84 -5.34 -3.48
C TRP A 7 -0.47 -5.94 -3.79
N PHE A 8 -0.02 -5.85 -5.04
CA PHE A 8 1.32 -6.25 -5.43
C PHE A 8 2.39 -5.36 -4.78
N VAL A 9 2.21 -4.04 -4.83
CA VAL A 9 3.19 -3.07 -4.30
C VAL A 9 3.29 -3.12 -2.78
N VAL A 10 2.18 -3.20 -2.04
CA VAL A 10 2.22 -3.28 -0.56
C VAL A 10 2.98 -4.53 -0.09
N ALA A 11 2.75 -5.69 -0.71
CA ALA A 11 3.47 -6.91 -0.35
C ALA A 11 4.95 -6.82 -0.74
N LEU A 12 5.27 -6.26 -1.90
CA LEU A 12 6.64 -6.04 -2.32
C LEU A 12 7.38 -5.13 -1.32
N ILE A 13 6.79 -4.00 -0.91
CA ILE A 13 7.38 -3.08 0.07
C ILE A 13 7.60 -3.80 1.40
N TYR A 14 6.58 -4.49 1.92
CA TYR A 14 6.66 -5.23 3.18
C TYR A 14 7.86 -6.19 3.23
N TYR A 15 7.97 -7.06 2.23
CA TYR A 15 9.02 -8.07 2.19
C TYR A 15 10.40 -7.48 1.84
N VAL A 16 10.49 -6.51 0.93
CA VAL A 16 11.77 -5.84 0.64
C VAL A 16 12.29 -5.13 1.89
N LEU A 17 11.43 -4.49 2.67
CA LEU A 17 11.85 -3.79 3.89
C LEU A 17 12.30 -4.77 4.99
N ALA A 18 11.63 -5.92 5.11
CA ALA A 18 12.03 -6.99 6.01
C ALA A 18 13.38 -7.61 5.61
N LEU A 19 13.59 -7.86 4.31
CA LEU A 19 14.82 -8.45 3.78
C LEU A 19 16.00 -7.48 3.76
N ASN A 20 15.75 -6.16 3.76
CA ASN A 20 16.81 -5.14 3.86
C ASN A 20 17.35 -4.93 5.28
N ALA A 21 16.80 -5.60 6.30
CA ALA A 21 17.29 -5.52 7.67
C ALA A 21 18.84 -5.68 7.81
N PRO A 22 19.51 -6.61 7.10
CA PRO A 22 20.96 -6.78 7.21
C PRO A 22 21.76 -5.64 6.56
N ASN A 23 21.17 -4.92 5.59
CA ASN A 23 21.87 -3.88 4.82
C ASN A 23 22.05 -2.57 5.59
N PHE A 24 21.33 -2.38 6.69
CA PHE A 24 21.40 -1.14 7.49
C PHE A 24 22.58 -1.09 8.46
N ASP A 25 23.44 -2.12 8.51
CA ASP A 25 24.60 -2.22 9.41
C ASP A 25 24.24 -1.93 10.89
N ILE A 26 23.01 -2.34 11.24
CA ILE A 26 22.42 -2.35 12.59
C ILE A 26 22.29 -3.81 12.99
N ASN A 27 22.40 -4.11 14.29
CA ASN A 27 22.11 -5.43 14.83
C ASN A 27 20.74 -5.93 14.34
N GLN A 28 20.74 -6.98 13.51
CA GLN A 28 19.53 -7.52 12.89
C GLN A 28 18.44 -7.88 13.92
N HIS A 29 18.84 -8.38 15.09
CA HIS A 29 17.92 -8.68 16.19
C HIS A 29 17.17 -7.43 16.69
N VAL A 30 17.84 -6.30 16.79
CA VAL A 30 17.24 -5.03 17.23
C VAL A 30 16.28 -4.49 16.16
N PHE A 31 16.67 -4.55 14.89
CA PHE A 31 15.81 -4.13 13.78
C PHE A 31 14.51 -4.94 13.73
N THR A 32 14.61 -6.27 13.83
CA THR A 32 13.44 -7.16 13.81
C THR A 32 12.57 -6.99 15.06
N PHE A 33 13.19 -6.79 16.23
CA PHE A 33 12.44 -6.55 17.47
C PHE A 33 11.62 -5.25 17.41
N ILE A 34 12.24 -4.14 17.01
CA ILE A 34 11.55 -2.85 16.86
C ILE A 34 10.46 -2.95 15.79
N SER A 35 10.76 -3.63 14.67
CA SER A 35 9.79 -3.87 13.62
C SER A 35 8.54 -4.60 14.11
N GLY A 36 8.69 -5.64 14.94
CA GLY A 36 7.55 -6.37 15.51
C GLY A 36 6.72 -5.52 16.47
N ILE A 37 7.37 -4.64 17.25
CA ILE A 37 6.66 -3.67 18.12
C ILE A 37 5.85 -2.68 17.27
N VAL A 38 6.39 -2.23 16.14
CA VAL A 38 5.75 -1.25 15.24
C VAL A 38 4.57 -1.85 14.45
N GLU A 39 4.57 -3.17 14.21
CA GLU A 39 3.46 -3.85 13.52
C GLU A 39 2.16 -3.82 14.34
N ILE A 40 2.24 -3.98 15.67
CA ILE A 40 1.07 -3.99 16.56
C ILE A 40 0.22 -2.69 16.42
N PRO A 41 0.78 -1.48 16.61
CA PRO A 41 0.03 -0.25 16.39
C PRO A 41 -0.27 -0.03 14.91
N GLY A 42 0.56 -0.55 14.00
CA GLY A 42 0.33 -0.47 12.56
C GLY A 42 -1.00 -1.10 12.12
N TYR A 43 -1.43 -2.18 12.76
CA TYR A 43 -2.75 -2.79 12.48
C TYR A 43 -3.91 -2.09 13.18
N SER A 44 -3.70 -1.49 14.36
CA SER A 44 -4.76 -0.81 15.12
C SER A 44 -5.06 0.61 14.62
N PHE A 45 -4.03 1.36 14.23
CA PHE A 45 -4.14 2.75 13.77
C PHE A 45 -5.03 3.00 12.54
N PRO A 46 -4.98 2.19 11.46
CA PRO A 46 -5.84 2.40 10.30
C PRO A 46 -7.32 2.35 10.66
N LEU A 47 -7.71 1.53 11.67
CA LEU A 47 -9.10 1.44 12.15
C LEU A 47 -9.63 2.78 12.65
N LEU A 48 -8.83 3.54 13.41
CA LEU A 48 -9.19 4.90 13.83
C LEU A 48 -9.20 5.88 12.67
N MET A 49 -8.22 5.79 11.77
CA MET A 49 -8.07 6.68 10.62
C MET A 49 -9.26 6.61 9.64
N PHE A 50 -9.91 5.44 9.50
CA PHE A 50 -11.10 5.29 8.67
C PHE A 50 -12.28 6.15 9.12
N LEU A 51 -12.44 6.34 10.43
CA LEU A 51 -13.58 7.06 11.01
C LEU A 51 -13.54 8.56 10.65
N TRP A 52 -12.35 9.12 10.45
CA TRP A 52 -12.16 10.55 10.26
C TRP A 52 -11.97 10.97 8.80
N LEU A 53 -11.06 10.31 8.04
CA LEU A 53 -10.59 10.83 6.74
C LEU A 53 -11.24 10.19 5.50
N GLY A 54 -12.01 9.12 5.65
CA GLY A 54 -12.53 8.36 4.51
C GLY A 54 -11.45 7.49 3.84
N ARG A 55 -11.87 6.38 3.20
CA ARG A 55 -10.95 5.29 2.84
C ARG A 55 -9.93 5.62 1.76
N LYS A 56 -10.32 6.43 0.76
CA LYS A 56 -9.43 6.84 -0.34
C LYS A 56 -8.30 7.73 0.17
N SER A 57 -8.65 8.76 0.92
CA SER A 57 -7.69 9.73 1.47
C SER A 57 -6.72 9.04 2.42
N THR A 58 -7.21 8.18 3.32
CA THR A 58 -6.37 7.38 4.21
C THR A 58 -5.38 6.51 3.42
N SER A 59 -5.85 5.76 2.41
CA SER A 59 -4.95 4.91 1.62
C SER A 59 -3.91 5.72 0.86
N THR A 60 -4.30 6.86 0.28
CA THR A 60 -3.39 7.75 -0.47
C THR A 60 -2.29 8.31 0.43
N ILE A 61 -2.67 8.83 1.60
CA ILE A 61 -1.75 9.41 2.58
C ILE A 61 -0.77 8.35 3.06
N LEU A 62 -1.24 7.14 3.39
CA LEU A 62 -0.37 6.07 3.89
C LEU A 62 0.60 5.53 2.82
N TYR A 63 0.16 5.35 1.57
CA TYR A 63 1.08 5.00 0.48
C TYR A 63 2.09 6.12 0.21
N PHE A 64 1.66 7.38 0.31
CA PHE A 64 2.55 8.53 0.14
C PHE A 64 3.59 8.61 1.26
N THR A 65 3.18 8.46 2.52
CA THR A 65 4.11 8.48 3.66
C THR A 65 5.07 7.30 3.64
N SER A 66 4.59 6.10 3.28
CA SER A 66 5.45 4.92 3.08
C SER A 66 6.48 5.17 1.97
N GLY A 67 6.02 5.59 0.78
CA GLY A 67 6.90 5.86 -0.36
C GLY A 67 7.92 6.97 -0.07
N PHE A 68 7.47 8.08 0.52
CA PHE A 68 8.33 9.21 0.89
C PHE A 68 9.37 8.82 1.95
N ALA A 69 8.97 8.04 2.97
CA ALA A 69 9.88 7.54 4.01
C ALA A 69 10.95 6.59 3.44
N LEU A 70 10.67 5.88 2.36
CA LEU A 70 11.68 5.03 1.70
C LEU A 70 12.60 5.82 0.77
N VAL A 71 12.10 6.85 0.09
CA VAL A 71 12.92 7.74 -0.73
C VAL A 71 13.87 8.57 0.14
N ILE A 72 13.41 9.09 1.28
CA ILE A 72 14.23 9.93 2.16
C ILE A 72 15.44 9.19 2.74
N ILE A 73 15.39 7.86 2.85
CA ILE A 73 16.51 7.03 3.30
C ILE A 73 17.77 7.28 2.46
N THR A 74 17.61 7.59 1.17
CA THR A 74 18.75 7.87 0.28
C THR A 74 19.41 9.22 0.47
N ALA A 75 18.66 10.19 1.00
CA ALA A 75 19.20 11.50 1.33
C ALA A 75 19.96 11.48 2.66
N ILE A 76 19.83 10.41 3.46
CA ILE A 76 20.45 10.30 4.78
C ILE A 76 21.87 9.73 4.63
N PRO A 77 22.90 10.42 5.16
CA PRO A 77 24.25 9.88 5.16
C PRO A 77 24.34 8.62 6.03
N VAL A 78 25.12 7.63 5.56
CA VAL A 78 25.31 6.31 6.21
C VAL A 78 25.79 6.41 7.66
N SER A 79 26.38 7.54 8.06
CA SER A 79 26.82 7.81 9.42
C SER A 79 25.69 7.90 10.45
N LYS A 80 24.45 8.15 10.03
CA LYS A 80 23.29 8.35 10.92
C LYS A 80 22.33 7.13 10.90
N LYS A 81 22.84 5.96 11.28
CA LYS A 81 22.10 4.68 11.30
C LYS A 81 20.73 4.75 12.02
N MET A 82 20.65 5.45 13.14
CA MET A 82 19.39 5.62 13.89
C MET A 82 18.31 6.37 13.10
N MET A 83 18.71 7.31 12.25
CA MET A 83 17.77 8.08 11.42
C MET A 83 17.26 7.24 10.25
N ILE A 84 18.11 6.40 9.67
CA ILE A 84 17.71 5.41 8.66
C ILE A 84 16.73 4.41 9.25
N LEU A 85 17.00 3.91 10.46
CA LEU A 85 16.09 3.03 11.18
C LEU A 85 14.75 3.70 11.43
N ALA A 86 14.73 4.93 11.94
CA ALA A 86 13.50 5.67 12.18
C ALA A 86 12.67 5.85 10.90
N ALA A 87 13.31 6.24 9.79
CA ALA A 87 12.65 6.36 8.49
C ALA A 87 12.08 5.01 7.99
N ALA A 88 12.86 3.92 8.10
CA ALA A 88 12.40 2.58 7.75
C ALA A 88 11.22 2.13 8.63
N MET A 89 11.22 2.46 9.93
CA MET A 89 10.11 2.14 10.83
C MET A 89 8.85 2.94 10.52
N VAL A 90 8.97 4.22 10.14
CA VAL A 90 7.84 5.03 9.66
C VAL A 90 7.26 4.46 8.37
N GLY A 91 8.13 4.05 7.44
CA GLY A 91 7.71 3.37 6.21
C GLY A 91 6.98 2.06 6.50
N ARG A 92 7.54 1.22 7.38
CA ARG A 92 6.93 -0.05 7.79
C ARG A 92 5.59 0.14 8.47
N PHE A 93 5.48 1.10 9.38
CA PHE A 93 4.23 1.44 10.05
C PHE A 93 3.13 1.82 9.05
N ALA A 94 3.46 2.71 8.10
CA ALA A 94 2.54 3.14 7.07
C ALA A 94 2.12 1.99 6.15
N ASP A 95 3.05 1.13 5.76
CA ASP A 95 2.81 -0.04 4.90
C ASP A 95 1.87 -1.07 5.55
N VAL A 96 2.09 -1.38 6.83
CA VAL A 96 1.20 -2.25 7.62
C VAL A 96 -0.20 -1.64 7.73
N ALA A 97 -0.28 -0.33 7.95
CA ALA A 97 -1.56 0.36 8.01
C ALA A 97 -2.30 0.31 6.66
N VAL A 98 -1.58 0.47 5.54
CA VAL A 98 -2.14 0.32 4.17
C VAL A 98 -2.73 -1.07 3.98
N PHE A 99 -2.07 -2.13 4.45
CA PHE A 99 -2.53 -3.51 4.27
C PHE A 99 -3.94 -3.73 4.86
N GLY A 100 -4.22 -3.16 6.03
CA GLY A 100 -5.56 -3.18 6.61
C GLY A 100 -6.58 -2.38 5.78
N VAL A 101 -6.19 -1.19 5.32
CA VAL A 101 -7.02 -0.29 4.50
C VAL A 101 -7.41 -0.92 3.18
N ILE A 102 -6.46 -1.49 2.45
CA ILE A 102 -6.71 -2.04 1.13
C ILE A 102 -7.57 -3.30 1.19
N THR A 103 -7.43 -4.10 2.25
CA THR A 103 -8.29 -5.27 2.50
C THR A 103 -9.75 -4.85 2.64
N LEU A 104 -10.01 -3.87 3.51
CA LEU A 104 -11.34 -3.33 3.72
C LEU A 104 -11.87 -2.63 2.46
N TYR A 105 -11.04 -1.85 1.78
CA TYR A 105 -11.42 -1.14 0.56
C TYR A 105 -11.79 -2.10 -0.57
N THR A 106 -11.04 -3.19 -0.73
CA THR A 106 -11.36 -4.28 -1.67
C THR A 106 -12.72 -4.91 -1.30
N ALA A 107 -12.97 -5.15 -0.01
CA ALA A 107 -14.25 -5.70 0.43
C ALA A 107 -15.45 -4.79 0.15
N GLU A 108 -15.31 -3.47 0.23
CA GLU A 108 -16.39 -2.53 -0.10
C GLU A 108 -16.61 -2.36 -1.61
N LEU A 109 -15.55 -2.48 -2.41
CA LEU A 109 -15.63 -2.28 -3.85
C LEU A 109 -16.36 -3.43 -4.55
N PHE A 110 -16.25 -4.65 -4.01
CA PHE A 110 -16.84 -5.85 -4.57
C PHE A 110 -18.09 -6.31 -3.78
N PRO A 111 -19.18 -6.72 -4.47
CA PRO A 111 -20.42 -7.15 -3.84
C PRO A 111 -20.20 -8.45 -3.07
N THR A 112 -21.05 -8.71 -2.07
CA THR A 112 -20.95 -9.86 -1.16
C THR A 112 -20.76 -11.20 -1.87
N THR A 113 -21.37 -11.39 -3.05
CA THR A 113 -21.28 -12.63 -3.85
C THR A 113 -19.89 -12.91 -4.43
N VAL A 114 -19.13 -11.87 -4.79
CA VAL A 114 -17.78 -12.03 -5.38
C VAL A 114 -16.66 -11.49 -4.48
N ARG A 115 -17.02 -10.92 -3.32
CA ARG A 115 -16.08 -10.31 -2.37
C ARG A 115 -14.98 -11.28 -1.95
N ASN A 116 -15.33 -12.50 -1.55
CA ASN A 116 -14.34 -13.46 -1.08
C ASN A 116 -13.34 -13.84 -2.19
N THR A 117 -13.83 -14.04 -3.42
CA THR A 117 -13.00 -14.33 -4.59
C THR A 117 -12.13 -13.12 -4.98
N ALA A 118 -12.66 -11.90 -4.87
CA ALA A 118 -11.92 -10.68 -5.19
C ALA A 118 -10.78 -10.43 -4.19
N VAL A 119 -11.04 -10.58 -2.89
CA VAL A 119 -10.01 -10.48 -1.85
C VAL A 119 -9.00 -11.62 -1.99
N GLY A 120 -9.45 -12.86 -2.19
CA GLY A 120 -8.59 -14.02 -2.39
C GLY A 120 -7.67 -13.91 -3.61
N SER A 121 -8.19 -13.49 -4.76
CA SER A 121 -7.39 -13.24 -5.97
C SER A 121 -6.39 -12.10 -5.78
N SER A 122 -6.76 -11.06 -5.01
CA SER A 122 -5.86 -9.95 -4.69
C SER A 122 -4.72 -10.40 -3.78
N LEU A 123 -5.00 -11.24 -2.79
CA LEU A 123 -3.99 -11.88 -1.95
C LEU A 123 -3.07 -12.80 -2.76
N ALA A 124 -3.59 -13.54 -3.73
CA ALA A 124 -2.74 -14.35 -4.61
C ALA A 124 -1.72 -13.47 -5.37
N ILE A 125 -2.15 -12.29 -5.83
CA ILE A 125 -1.27 -11.32 -6.51
C ILE A 125 -0.29 -10.66 -5.54
N SER A 126 -0.70 -10.42 -4.29
CA SER A 126 0.22 -9.92 -3.26
C SER A 126 1.34 -10.92 -3.01
N GLN A 127 1.07 -12.23 -3.07
CA GLN A 127 2.13 -13.24 -2.97
C GLN A 127 3.09 -13.27 -4.14
N LEU A 128 2.68 -12.87 -5.34
CA LEU A 128 3.64 -12.65 -6.43
C LEU A 128 4.61 -11.50 -6.08
N GLY A 129 4.13 -10.46 -5.39
CA GLY A 129 4.96 -9.39 -4.84
C GLY A 129 5.97 -9.92 -3.82
N SER A 130 5.51 -10.73 -2.87
CA SER A 130 6.35 -11.39 -1.85
C SER A 130 7.43 -12.28 -2.47
N ILE A 131 7.08 -13.07 -3.48
CA ILE A 131 8.02 -13.94 -4.21
C ILE A 131 9.06 -13.10 -4.96
N SER A 132 8.65 -11.96 -5.54
CA SER A 132 9.57 -11.08 -6.27
C SER A 132 10.56 -10.33 -5.37
N ALA A 133 10.21 -10.09 -4.09
CA ALA A 133 10.99 -9.30 -3.15
C ALA A 133 12.45 -9.77 -2.97
N PRO A 134 12.75 -11.06 -2.68
CA PRO A 134 14.13 -11.53 -2.54
C PRO A 134 14.93 -11.40 -3.84
N TYR A 135 14.33 -11.67 -5.01
CA TYR A 135 15.01 -11.49 -6.29
C TYR A 135 15.39 -10.03 -6.55
N ILE A 136 14.53 -9.09 -6.13
CA ILE A 136 14.79 -7.65 -6.23
C ILE A 136 15.94 -7.29 -5.29
N VAL A 137 15.90 -7.72 -4.02
CA VAL A 137 16.96 -7.41 -3.04
C VAL A 137 18.29 -8.00 -3.48
N ASP A 138 18.37 -9.29 -3.82
CA ASP A 138 19.65 -9.94 -4.16
C ASP A 138 20.31 -9.37 -5.42
N ASN A 139 19.51 -8.96 -6.42
CA ASN A 139 20.05 -8.38 -7.64
C ASN A 139 20.40 -6.89 -7.49
N LEU A 140 19.57 -6.11 -6.78
CA LEU A 140 19.80 -4.66 -6.63
C LEU A 140 20.84 -4.35 -5.56
N ASN A 141 21.00 -5.20 -4.54
CA ASN A 141 22.00 -4.98 -3.49
C ASN A 141 23.43 -5.00 -4.05
N LYS A 142 23.65 -5.62 -5.22
CA LYS A 142 24.92 -5.56 -5.97
C LYS A 142 25.28 -4.16 -6.45
N PHE A 143 24.28 -3.30 -6.70
CA PHE A 143 24.47 -1.93 -7.17
C PHE A 143 24.53 -0.92 -6.01
N GLY A 144 24.00 -1.29 -4.83
CA GLY A 144 24.10 -0.49 -3.62
C GLY A 144 22.99 -0.81 -2.62
N TRP A 145 23.29 -0.63 -1.34
CA TRP A 145 22.37 -0.92 -0.21
C TRP A 145 21.08 -0.09 -0.25
N TYR A 146 21.08 1.09 -0.88
CA TYR A 146 19.94 2.02 -0.95
C TYR A 146 18.99 1.75 -2.12
N VAL A 147 19.44 1.00 -3.13
CA VAL A 147 18.71 0.82 -4.40
C VAL A 147 17.37 0.10 -4.20
N PRO A 148 17.28 -1.00 -3.43
CA PRO A 148 15.99 -1.67 -3.19
C PRO A 148 14.97 -0.76 -2.50
N SER A 149 15.42 0.06 -1.53
CA SER A 149 14.56 1.02 -0.83
C SER A 149 14.03 2.11 -1.76
N THR A 150 14.85 2.64 -2.68
CA THR A 150 14.38 3.62 -3.67
C THR A 150 13.32 3.08 -4.62
N LEU A 151 13.50 1.84 -5.11
CA LEU A 151 12.55 1.22 -6.02
C LEU A 151 11.19 1.07 -5.35
N CYS A 152 11.18 0.58 -4.11
CA CYS A 152 9.98 0.50 -3.28
C CYS A 152 9.36 1.87 -3.02
N GLY A 153 10.18 2.88 -2.75
CA GLY A 153 9.72 4.26 -2.55
C GLY A 153 9.00 4.83 -3.78
N VAL A 154 9.60 4.69 -4.97
CA VAL A 154 9.00 5.14 -6.24
C VAL A 154 7.72 4.33 -6.55
N ALA A 155 7.73 3.01 -6.35
CA ALA A 155 6.55 2.17 -6.54
C ALA A 155 5.40 2.59 -5.60
N GLY A 156 5.70 2.92 -4.34
CA GLY A 156 4.73 3.44 -3.37
C GLY A 156 4.14 4.78 -3.77
N LEU A 157 4.97 5.72 -4.26
CA LEU A 157 4.51 7.02 -4.76
C LEU A 157 3.64 6.89 -6.01
N LEU A 158 4.03 6.03 -6.96
CA LEU A 158 3.19 5.72 -8.13
C LEU A 158 1.85 5.13 -7.69
N THR A 159 1.86 4.21 -6.74
CA THR A 159 0.63 3.61 -6.20
C THR A 159 -0.27 4.66 -5.55
N SER A 160 0.29 5.60 -4.78
CA SER A 160 -0.46 6.71 -4.20
C SER A 160 -1.17 7.55 -5.29
N ALA A 161 -0.46 7.88 -6.38
CA ALA A 161 -1.05 8.59 -7.51
C ALA A 161 -2.15 7.78 -8.22
N LEU A 162 -1.99 6.46 -8.35
CA LEU A 162 -3.01 5.58 -8.93
C LEU A 162 -4.25 5.47 -8.02
N VAL A 163 -4.09 5.49 -6.70
CA VAL A 163 -5.22 5.48 -5.74
C VAL A 163 -6.04 6.76 -5.83
N LEU A 164 -5.45 7.90 -6.23
CA LEU A 164 -6.20 9.12 -6.50
C LEU A 164 -7.19 8.99 -7.68
N MET A 165 -6.91 8.11 -8.65
CA MET A 165 -7.81 7.82 -9.76
C MET A 165 -8.99 6.93 -9.33
N LEU A 166 -8.93 6.32 -8.14
CA LEU A 166 -10.02 5.46 -7.67
C LEU A 166 -11.21 6.28 -7.15
N PRO A 167 -12.43 5.75 -7.36
CA PRO A 167 -13.63 6.35 -6.80
C PRO A 167 -13.67 6.22 -5.28
N GLU A 168 -14.16 7.26 -4.62
CA GLU A 168 -14.34 7.25 -3.18
C GLU A 168 -15.53 6.36 -2.78
N THR A 169 -15.32 5.49 -1.79
CA THR A 169 -16.34 4.56 -1.26
C THR A 169 -17.13 5.14 -0.07
N ARG A 170 -16.73 6.30 0.46
CA ARG A 170 -17.37 6.94 1.61
C ARG A 170 -18.82 7.31 1.30
N GLY A 171 -19.76 6.84 2.13
CA GLY A 171 -21.18 7.21 2.06
C GLY A 171 -22.00 6.49 1.01
N ARG A 172 -21.48 5.42 0.39
CA ARG A 172 -22.27 4.57 -0.52
C ARG A 172 -22.82 3.37 0.24
N PRO A 173 -24.10 2.98 0.06
CA PRO A 173 -24.59 1.73 0.60
C PRO A 173 -23.75 0.58 0.06
N LEU A 174 -23.48 -0.43 0.90
CA LEU A 174 -22.82 -1.65 0.44
C LEU A 174 -23.62 -2.23 -0.72
N LEU A 175 -22.94 -2.51 -1.83
CA LEU A 175 -23.58 -3.09 -3.01
C LEU A 175 -23.89 -4.55 -2.71
N ASP A 176 -25.16 -4.84 -2.50
CA ASP A 176 -25.62 -6.20 -2.16
C ASP A 176 -25.74 -7.08 -3.41
N THR A 177 -25.82 -6.49 -4.62
CA THR A 177 -26.05 -7.25 -5.86
C THR A 177 -25.26 -6.70 -7.04
N VAL A 178 -24.78 -7.60 -7.92
CA VAL A 178 -23.98 -7.28 -9.12
C VAL A 178 -24.72 -6.34 -10.10
N GLN A 179 -26.05 -6.36 -10.09
CA GLN A 179 -26.90 -5.45 -10.89
C GLN A 179 -26.70 -3.98 -10.52
N GLN A 180 -26.48 -3.66 -9.24
CA GLN A 180 -26.25 -2.29 -8.77
C GLN A 180 -24.89 -1.73 -9.22
N LEU A 181 -23.89 -2.59 -9.46
CA LEU A 181 -22.61 -2.20 -10.08
C LEU A 181 -22.79 -1.83 -11.55
N THR A 182 -23.64 -2.58 -12.28
CA THR A 182 -23.92 -2.34 -13.70
C THR A 182 -24.67 -1.03 -13.90
N ASP A 183 -25.66 -0.72 -13.07
CA ASP A 183 -26.40 0.56 -13.12
C ASP A 183 -25.51 1.76 -12.76
N GLN A 184 -24.61 1.62 -11.78
CA GLN A 184 -23.62 2.66 -11.43
C GLN A 184 -22.59 2.87 -12.55
N LYS A 185 -22.22 1.81 -13.28
CA LYS A 185 -21.28 1.88 -14.40
C LYS A 185 -21.93 2.53 -15.62
N ASP A 186 -23.19 2.22 -15.92
CA ASP A 186 -23.96 2.84 -17.00
C ASP A 186 -24.15 4.35 -16.76
N ASN A 187 -24.40 4.75 -15.51
CA ASN A 187 -24.52 6.16 -15.14
C ASN A 187 -23.19 6.94 -15.21
N ARG A 188 -22.03 6.26 -15.15
CA ARG A 188 -20.71 6.88 -15.40
C ARG A 188 -20.26 6.85 -16.86
N VAL A 189 -20.80 5.95 -17.68
CA VAL A 189 -20.53 5.91 -19.13
C VAL A 189 -21.37 6.96 -19.87
N SER A 190 -22.40 7.51 -19.23
CA SER A 190 -23.19 8.64 -19.75
C SER A 190 -22.47 10.00 -19.65
N LEU A 191 -21.26 10.11 -20.20
CA LEU A 191 -20.62 11.41 -20.50
C LEU A 191 -21.39 12.20 -21.58
N ARG A 192 -22.40 11.61 -22.24
CA ARG A 192 -23.25 12.30 -23.22
C ARG A 192 -24.41 13.11 -22.62
N LYS A 193 -24.86 12.82 -21.39
CA LYS A 193 -26.00 13.56 -20.80
C LYS A 193 -25.65 14.92 -20.18
N CYS A 194 -24.36 15.25 -20.09
CA CYS A 194 -23.92 16.56 -19.59
C CYS A 194 -23.86 17.64 -20.69
N CYS A 195 -23.99 17.28 -21.98
CA CYS A 195 -23.96 18.22 -23.11
C CYS A 195 -25.31 18.38 -23.83
N THR A 196 -26.46 18.09 -23.19
CA THR A 196 -27.79 18.26 -23.83
C THR A 196 -28.79 18.96 -22.90
N PHE A 197 -28.30 19.89 -22.08
CA PHE A 197 -29.16 20.79 -21.31
C PHE A 197 -28.56 22.20 -21.28
N THR A 198 -28.46 22.83 -22.44
CA THR A 198 -28.59 24.27 -22.66
C THR A 198 -28.99 24.47 -24.11
#